data_AF-A0A942CMU4-F1
#
_entry.id   AF-A0A942CMU4-F1
#
_cell.length_a   1.000
_cell.length_b   1.000
_cell.length_c   1.000
_cell.angle_alpha   90.00
_cell.angle_beta   90.00
_cell.angle_gamma   90.00
#
_symmetry.space_group_name_H-M   'P 1'
#
loop_
_entity.id
_entity.type
_entity.pdbx_description
1 polymer ?
#
loop_
_entity_poly.entity_id
_entity_poly.type
_entity_poly.pdbx_seq_one_letter_code
_entity_poly.pdbx_strand_id
1 'polypeptide(L)'
;MKKSMALTAAAVLTAMAGTTALQAAGQKFQEAIIVRGKSTTMAQGDMALTFSAPVSLPGLSLSAGTYVFQDGGSNAILVRDSTGKPYRWLLTLPTVRQTATDNYSILFDRETEPNAPPRIVAIFAPGESHGREFIYPKR
;
A
#
# COMPACT_ATOMS: atom_id res chain seq x y z
N MET A 1 -19.24 52.16 -36.11
CA MET A 1 -20.07 51.07 -35.54
C MET A 1 -19.14 50.23 -34.65
N LYS A 2 -18.98 50.61 -33.38
CA LYS A 2 -19.49 49.91 -32.17
C LYS A 2 -19.21 48.40 -32.10
N LYS A 3 -18.26 48.05 -31.20
CA LYS A 3 -18.18 46.87 -30.28
C LYS A 3 -17.88 45.51 -30.96
N SER A 4 -17.05 44.59 -30.47
CA SER A 4 -16.48 44.27 -29.15
C SER A 4 -15.35 43.21 -29.36
N MET A 5 -14.22 43.29 -28.62
CA MET A 5 -13.81 42.32 -27.56
C MET A 5 -13.34 40.95 -28.12
N ALA A 6 -12.07 40.54 -27.99
CA ALA A 6 -11.42 40.23 -26.72
C ALA A 6 -9.90 40.45 -26.73
N LEU A 7 -9.44 40.92 -25.57
CA LEU A 7 -8.07 41.12 -25.13
C LEU A 7 -7.60 39.85 -24.42
N THR A 8 -6.42 39.32 -24.74
CA THR A 8 -5.57 38.74 -23.68
C THR A 8 -4.11 38.92 -24.04
N ALA A 9 -3.47 39.82 -23.30
CA ALA A 9 -2.04 40.05 -23.26
C ALA A 9 -1.50 39.57 -21.92
N ALA A 10 -0.22 39.21 -21.92
CA ALA A 10 0.69 39.15 -20.77
C ALA A 10 0.40 38.04 -19.74
N ALA A 11 1.36 37.53 -18.96
CA ALA A 11 2.68 38.02 -18.63
C ALA A 11 3.57 36.83 -18.20
N VAL A 12 4.85 36.90 -18.54
CA VAL A 12 5.89 36.25 -17.74
C VAL A 12 5.93 36.99 -16.40
N LEU A 13 5.70 36.28 -15.30
CA LEU A 13 6.05 36.77 -13.97
C LEU A 13 6.86 35.71 -13.23
N THR A 14 8.15 35.99 -13.09
CA THR A 14 9.04 35.32 -12.15
C THR A 14 8.77 35.90 -10.77
N ALA A 15 8.39 35.06 -9.81
CA ALA A 15 8.38 35.38 -8.38
C ALA A 15 8.89 34.14 -7.64
N MET A 16 10.14 34.18 -7.18
CA MET A 16 10.51 34.47 -5.79
C MET A 16 10.35 33.24 -4.89
N ALA A 17 11.50 32.78 -4.38
CA ALA A 17 11.64 31.70 -3.43
C ALA A 17 10.72 31.89 -2.21
N GLY A 18 9.83 30.91 -2.03
CA GLY A 18 9.20 30.59 -0.76
C GLY A 18 9.25 29.08 -0.63
N THR A 19 10.24 28.58 0.11
CA THR A 19 10.27 27.20 0.59
C THR A 19 9.07 26.96 1.48
N THR A 20 7.93 26.57 0.90
CA THR A 20 6.94 25.80 1.65
C THR A 20 7.37 24.35 1.56
N ALA A 21 8.35 24.00 2.40
CA ALA A 21 8.45 22.63 2.88
C ALA A 21 7.11 22.34 3.56
N LEU A 22 6.17 21.74 2.81
CA LEU A 22 5.16 20.92 3.46
C LEU A 22 5.96 19.76 4.06
N GLN A 23 6.28 19.94 5.34
CA GLN A 23 6.74 18.90 6.22
C GLN A 23 5.69 17.79 6.14
N ALA A 24 5.94 16.78 5.28
CA ALA A 24 5.18 15.55 5.27
C ALA A 24 5.53 14.82 6.56
N ALA A 25 4.84 15.20 7.64
CA ALA A 25 4.89 14.52 8.91
C ALA A 25 4.55 13.04 8.68
N GLY A 26 5.54 12.18 8.89
CA GLY A 26 5.32 10.77 9.18
C GLY A 26 5.10 9.85 7.98
N GLN A 27 6.02 9.80 7.02
CA GLN A 27 6.09 8.62 6.15
C GLN A 27 6.70 7.46 6.94
N LYS A 28 5.86 6.80 7.75
CA LYS A 28 6.19 5.73 8.71
C LYS A 28 6.64 4.40 8.08
N PHE A 29 7.18 4.39 6.86
CA PHE A 29 7.45 3.14 6.14
C PHE A 29 8.82 3.18 5.46
N GLN A 30 9.72 2.25 5.80
CA GLN A 30 11.14 2.29 5.37
C GLN A 30 11.30 1.84 3.92
N GLU A 31 10.42 0.98 3.42
CA GLU A 31 10.57 0.43 2.09
C GLU A 31 9.22 -0.03 1.55
N ALA A 32 8.77 0.56 0.45
CA ALA A 32 7.80 -0.10 -0.41
C ALA A 32 8.57 -1.17 -1.15
N ILE A 33 8.66 -2.38 -0.58
CA ILE A 33 9.22 -3.50 -1.33
C ILE A 33 8.19 -3.82 -2.41
N ILE A 34 8.51 -3.43 -3.65
CA ILE A 34 7.80 -3.93 -4.82
C ILE A 34 8.04 -5.44 -4.79
N VAL A 35 7.01 -6.20 -4.42
CA VAL A 35 7.10 -7.66 -4.48
C VAL A 35 7.12 -8.01 -5.96
N ARG A 36 8.34 -8.12 -6.51
CA ARG A 36 8.59 -8.66 -7.84
C ARG A 36 8.43 -10.18 -7.77
N GLY A 37 7.19 -10.61 -7.60
CA GLY A 37 6.76 -12.01 -7.64
C GLY A 37 5.77 -12.20 -8.77
N LYS A 38 5.59 -13.45 -9.20
CA LYS A 38 4.52 -13.83 -10.12
C LYS A 38 3.19 -13.69 -9.38
N SER A 39 2.59 -12.50 -9.38
CA SER A 39 1.19 -12.36 -9.02
C SER A 39 0.40 -13.12 -10.08
N THR A 40 -0.19 -14.24 -9.68
CA THR A 40 -1.13 -14.94 -10.56
C THR A 40 -2.45 -14.23 -10.38
N THR A 41 -3.00 -13.69 -11.48
CA THR A 41 -4.32 -13.06 -11.49
C THR A 41 -5.32 -14.01 -10.85
N MET A 42 -5.74 -13.68 -9.63
CA MET A 42 -6.82 -14.37 -8.93
C MET A 42 -8.14 -13.62 -9.21
N ALA A 43 -9.25 -14.02 -8.59
CA ALA A 43 -10.49 -13.25 -8.67
C ALA A 43 -10.24 -11.77 -8.34
N GLN A 44 -11.03 -10.86 -8.93
CA GLN A 44 -10.81 -9.42 -8.78
C GLN A 44 -10.77 -9.02 -7.28
N GLY A 45 -9.61 -8.57 -6.80
CA GLY A 45 -9.37 -8.20 -5.40
C GLY A 45 -8.44 -9.17 -4.63
N ASP A 46 -8.25 -10.40 -5.12
CA ASP A 46 -7.37 -11.38 -4.47
C ASP A 46 -5.91 -11.21 -4.90
N MET A 47 -4.99 -11.45 -3.97
CA MET A 47 -3.55 -11.30 -4.20
C MET A 47 -2.79 -12.53 -3.71
N ALA A 48 -2.13 -13.23 -4.63
CA ALA A 48 -1.21 -14.33 -4.31
C ALA A 48 0.22 -13.79 -4.14
N LEU A 49 0.78 -13.97 -2.94
CA LEU A 49 2.12 -13.51 -2.58
C LEU A 49 3.00 -14.68 -2.15
N THR A 50 4.24 -14.69 -2.64
CA THR A 50 5.27 -15.64 -2.21
C THR A 50 6.32 -14.92 -1.37
N PHE A 51 6.55 -15.41 -0.16
CA PHE A 51 7.58 -14.90 0.75
C PHE A 51 8.74 -15.89 0.81
N SER A 52 9.96 -15.40 0.63
CA SER A 52 11.20 -16.18 0.76
C SER A 52 11.70 -16.30 2.20
N ALA A 53 11.13 -15.52 3.12
CA ALA A 53 11.45 -15.51 4.55
C ALA A 53 10.16 -15.33 5.36
N PRO A 54 10.18 -15.62 6.68
CA PRO A 54 9.02 -15.41 7.53
C PRO A 54 8.57 -13.95 7.56
N VAL A 55 7.26 -13.71 7.64
CA VAL A 55 6.64 -12.38 7.76
C VAL A 55 5.57 -12.38 8.84
N SER A 56 5.30 -11.21 9.42
CA SER A 56 4.33 -11.05 10.50
C SER A 56 3.11 -10.24 10.07
N LEU A 57 1.92 -10.73 10.44
CA LEU A 57 0.61 -10.12 10.33
C LEU A 57 -0.03 -9.99 11.73
N PRO A 58 -1.15 -9.26 11.91
CA PRO A 58 -1.81 -9.13 13.20
C PRO A 58 -2.14 -10.49 13.87
N GLY A 59 -1.38 -10.82 14.91
CA GLY A 59 -1.51 -12.07 15.66
C GLY A 59 -1.24 -13.35 14.85
N LEU A 60 -0.53 -13.24 13.72
CA LEU A 60 -0.21 -14.36 12.84
C LEU A 60 1.22 -14.19 12.29
N SER A 61 2.05 -15.22 12.44
CA SER A 61 3.33 -15.31 11.75
C SER A 61 3.21 -16.31 10.60
N LEU A 62 3.65 -15.92 9.41
CA LEU A 62 3.70 -16.77 8.23
C LEU A 62 5.15 -17.19 7.99
N SER A 63 5.37 -18.47 7.74
CA SER A 63 6.66 -18.97 7.25
C SER A 63 6.89 -18.54 5.80
N ALA A 64 8.09 -18.79 5.26
CA ALA A 64 8.31 -18.72 3.83
C ALA A 64 7.31 -19.65 3.10
N GLY A 65 6.74 -19.17 1.99
CA GLY A 65 5.66 -19.87 1.30
C GLY A 65 4.78 -18.94 0.46
N THR A 66 3.75 -19.52 -0.16
CA THR A 66 2.77 -18.77 -0.97
C THR A 66 1.42 -18.71 -0.27
N TYR A 67 0.88 -17.50 -0.19
CA TYR A 67 -0.37 -17.19 0.49
C TYR A 67 -1.28 -16.32 -0.37
N VAL A 68 -2.58 -16.50 -0.21
CA VAL A 68 -3.61 -15.68 -0.86
C VAL A 68 -4.19 -14.72 0.16
N PHE A 69 -4.14 -13.44 -0.18
CA PHE A 69 -4.80 -12.35 0.52
C PHE A 69 -6.08 -12.05 -0.25
N GLN A 70 -7.18 -12.60 0.23
CA GLN A 70 -8.49 -12.46 -0.38
C GLN A 70 -9.23 -11.27 0.20
N ASP A 71 -9.85 -10.46 -0.66
CA ASP A 71 -10.75 -9.41 -0.22
C ASP A 71 -12.02 -10.04 0.38
N GLY A 72 -12.29 -9.77 1.64
CA GLY A 72 -13.51 -10.23 2.32
C GLY A 72 -14.64 -9.22 2.34
N GLY A 73 -14.44 -8.03 1.78
CA GLY A 73 -15.33 -6.90 1.99
C GLY A 73 -15.29 -6.36 3.41
N SER A 74 -16.09 -5.32 3.67
CA SER A 74 -16.36 -4.77 5.02
C SER A 74 -15.12 -4.55 5.89
N ASN A 75 -14.06 -4.04 5.28
CA ASN A 75 -12.81 -3.74 5.95
C ASN A 75 -12.00 -4.96 6.47
N ALA A 76 -12.09 -6.11 5.81
CA ALA A 76 -11.39 -7.32 6.19
C ALA A 76 -10.68 -8.02 5.02
N ILE A 77 -9.56 -8.68 5.32
CA ILE A 77 -8.83 -9.55 4.40
C ILE A 77 -8.75 -10.95 4.99
N LEU A 78 -9.06 -11.97 4.19
CA LEU A 78 -8.85 -13.37 4.55
C LEU A 78 -7.49 -13.83 4.01
N VAL A 79 -6.63 -14.31 4.90
CA VAL A 79 -5.39 -14.98 4.52
C VAL A 79 -5.64 -16.47 4.36
N ARG A 80 -5.19 -17.06 3.24
CA ARG A 80 -5.21 -18.50 2.96
C ARG A 80 -3.84 -18.98 2.53
N ASP A 81 -3.55 -20.27 2.68
CA ASP A 81 -2.41 -20.87 1.96
C ASP A 81 -2.73 -21.12 0.48
N SER A 82 -1.71 -21.58 -0.24
CA SER A 82 -1.81 -22.00 -1.65
C SER A 82 -2.84 -23.12 -1.93
N THR A 83 -3.27 -23.88 -0.93
CA THR A 83 -4.31 -24.92 -1.08
C THR A 83 -5.72 -24.39 -0.86
N GLY A 84 -5.85 -23.13 -0.44
CA GLY A 84 -7.12 -22.47 -0.13
C GLY A 84 -7.54 -22.60 1.34
N LYS A 85 -6.73 -23.23 2.20
CA LYS A 85 -7.02 -23.37 3.63
C LYS A 85 -6.93 -22.01 4.32
N PRO A 86 -7.97 -21.58 5.06
CA PRO A 86 -7.96 -20.29 5.74
C PRO A 86 -7.00 -20.29 6.93
N TYR A 87 -6.26 -19.20 7.09
CA TYR A 87 -5.40 -18.90 8.23
C TYR A 87 -6.09 -17.95 9.20
N ARG A 88 -6.52 -16.77 8.70
CA ARG A 88 -7.06 -15.71 9.56
C ARG A 88 -7.79 -14.62 8.78
N TRP A 89 -8.83 -14.07 9.40
CA TRP A 89 -9.42 -12.78 9.05
C TRP A 89 -8.65 -11.63 9.71
N LEU A 90 -8.20 -10.68 8.91
CA LEU A 90 -7.45 -9.51 9.35
C LEU A 90 -8.28 -8.25 9.11
N LEU A 91 -8.48 -7.47 10.17
CA LEU A 91 -9.11 -6.15 10.06
C LEU A 91 -8.13 -5.16 9.46
N THR A 92 -8.65 -4.26 8.65
CA THR A 92 -7.82 -3.27 7.99
C THR A 92 -8.54 -1.92 7.82
N LEU A 93 -7.79 -0.83 7.73
CA LEU A 93 -8.28 0.50 7.39
C LEU A 93 -7.93 0.84 5.94
N PRO A 94 -8.70 1.71 5.27
CA PRO A 94 -8.28 2.30 4.02
C PRO A 94 -6.99 3.12 4.22
N THR A 95 -6.06 3.01 3.27
CA THR A 95 -4.84 3.83 3.25
C THR A 95 -4.54 4.29 1.82
N VAL A 96 -3.65 5.28 1.66
CA VAL A 96 -3.30 5.85 0.36
C VAL A 96 -1.80 5.99 0.20
N ARG A 97 -1.34 5.88 -1.06
CA ARG A 97 0.03 6.19 -1.47
C ARG A 97 0.02 7.30 -2.53
N GLN A 98 1.11 8.07 -2.58
CA GLN A 98 1.24 9.19 -3.52
C GLN A 98 1.33 8.74 -4.98
N THR A 99 2.05 7.65 -5.23
CA THR A 99 2.29 7.15 -6.60
C THR A 99 1.88 5.69 -6.67
N ALA A 100 0.97 5.39 -7.61
CA ALA A 100 0.61 4.02 -7.92
C ALA A 100 1.78 3.29 -8.61
N THR A 101 1.87 1.99 -8.39
CA THR A 101 2.85 1.12 -9.05
C THR A 101 2.12 0.09 -9.88
N ASP A 102 2.73 -0.33 -10.99
CA ASP A 102 2.16 -1.35 -11.88
C ASP A 102 2.11 -2.75 -11.27
N ASN A 103 2.67 -2.92 -10.07
CA ASN A 103 2.73 -4.19 -9.35
C ASN A 103 2.02 -4.09 -8.01
N TYR A 104 1.63 -5.25 -7.48
CA TYR A 104 1.25 -5.38 -6.09
C TYR A 104 2.40 -4.92 -5.20
N SER A 105 2.08 -4.17 -4.15
CA SER A 105 3.07 -3.63 -3.23
C SER A 105 2.70 -3.93 -1.80
N ILE A 106 3.71 -4.30 -1.01
CA ILE A 106 3.58 -4.52 0.42
C ILE A 106 4.45 -3.50 1.14
N LEU A 107 3.95 -3.01 2.25
CA LEU A 107 4.63 -2.07 3.11
C LEU A 107 5.03 -2.77 4.41
N PHE A 108 6.27 -2.59 4.84
CA PHE A 108 6.79 -3.15 6.08
C PHE A 108 6.98 -2.08 7.16
N ASP A 109 6.74 -2.48 8.42
CA ASP A 109 6.89 -1.64 9.60
C ASP A 109 8.36 -1.30 9.85
N ARG A 110 8.65 -0.03 10.20
CA ARG A 110 10.01 0.44 10.53
C ARG A 110 10.50 -0.07 11.89
N GLU A 111 9.60 -0.41 12.80
CA GLU A 111 9.89 -0.70 14.20
C GLU A 111 9.76 -2.20 14.52
N THR A 112 10.13 -3.06 13.56
CA THR A 112 10.23 -4.49 13.84
C THR A 112 11.41 -4.73 14.79
N GLU A 113 11.18 -5.47 15.88
CA GLU A 113 12.24 -5.79 16.85
C GLU A 113 13.41 -6.53 16.18
N PRO A 114 14.65 -6.35 16.64
CA PRO A 114 15.78 -7.12 16.15
C PRO A 114 15.49 -8.62 16.27
N ASN A 115 15.60 -9.35 15.15
CA ASN A 115 15.31 -10.79 14.99
C ASN A 115 13.83 -11.20 14.95
N ALA A 116 12.87 -10.25 14.94
CA ALA A 116 11.48 -10.56 14.67
C ALA A 116 11.19 -10.58 13.15
N PRO A 117 10.25 -11.42 12.67
CA PRO A 117 9.81 -11.37 11.26
C PRO A 117 9.28 -9.99 10.89
N PRO A 118 9.64 -9.42 9.72
CA PRO A 118 9.14 -8.14 9.25
C PRO A 118 7.61 -8.08 9.27
N ARG A 119 7.07 -7.03 9.90
CA ARG A 119 5.62 -6.82 9.99
C ARG A 119 5.07 -6.18 8.72
N ILE A 120 4.08 -6.80 8.11
CA ILE A 120 3.36 -6.24 6.97
C ILE A 120 2.31 -5.25 7.49
N VAL A 121 2.48 -3.98 7.14
CA VAL A 121 1.58 -2.90 7.58
C VAL A 121 0.52 -2.56 6.54
N ALA A 122 0.82 -2.62 5.25
CA ALA A 122 -0.17 -2.32 4.23
C ALA A 122 0.05 -3.12 2.95
N ILE A 123 -1.03 -3.27 2.18
CA ILE A 123 -1.01 -3.85 0.84
C ILE A 123 -1.71 -2.93 -0.16
N PHE A 124 -1.23 -2.94 -1.40
CA PHE A 124 -1.76 -2.15 -2.51
C PHE A 124 -1.86 -3.01 -3.77
N ALA A 125 -2.99 -2.91 -4.48
CA ALA A 125 -3.18 -3.55 -5.76
C ALA A 125 -2.40 -2.82 -6.90
N PRO A 126 -2.12 -3.51 -8.02
CA PRO A 126 -1.50 -2.91 -9.21
C PRO A 126 -2.31 -1.74 -9.72
N GLY A 127 -1.65 -0.63 -10.05
CA GLY A 127 -2.29 0.56 -10.60
C GLY A 127 -3.11 1.37 -9.60
N GLU A 128 -3.29 0.88 -8.36
CA GLU A 128 -4.12 1.56 -7.36
C GLU A 128 -3.30 2.43 -6.41
N SER A 129 -3.75 3.65 -6.15
CA SER A 129 -3.23 4.53 -5.08
C SER A 129 -3.89 4.26 -3.73
N HIS A 130 -5.03 3.57 -3.72
CA HIS A 130 -5.72 3.13 -2.52
C HIS A 130 -5.24 1.74 -2.12
N GLY A 131 -5.19 1.49 -0.81
CA GLY A 131 -4.73 0.23 -0.26
C GLY A 131 -5.40 -0.09 1.07
N ARG A 132 -4.92 -1.15 1.69
CA ARG A 132 -5.45 -1.73 2.92
C ARG A 132 -4.33 -1.77 3.97
N GLU A 133 -4.46 -0.99 5.04
CA GLU A 133 -3.54 -1.01 6.19
C GLU A 133 -4.06 -1.94 7.27
N PHE A 134 -3.23 -2.87 7.76
CA PHE A 134 -3.62 -3.85 8.77
C PHE A 134 -3.66 -3.26 10.18
N ILE A 135 -4.74 -3.54 10.90
CA ILE A 135 -4.89 -3.13 12.30
C ILE A 135 -4.17 -4.13 13.19
N TYR A 136 -3.11 -3.69 13.84
CA TYR A 136 -2.43 -4.48 14.87
C TYR A 136 -3.00 -4.14 16.26
N PRO A 137 -3.21 -5.14 17.13
CA PRO A 137 -3.53 -4.87 18.53
C PRO A 137 -2.39 -4.08 19.18
N LYS A 138 -2.75 -3.25 20.17
CA LYS A 138 -1.75 -2.60 21.02
C LYS A 138 -0.93 -3.69 21.72
N ARG A 139 0.38 -3.47 21.79
CA ARG A 139 1.29 -4.30 22.59
C ARG A 139 1.07 -4.02 24.07
#